data_AF-A0A1V5Z7F0-F1
#
_entry.id   AF-A0A1V5Z7F0-F1
#
_cell.length_a   1.000
_cell.length_b   1.000
_cell.length_c   1.000
_cell.angle_alpha   90.00
_cell.angle_beta   90.00
_cell.angle_gamma   90.00
#
_symmetry.space_group_name_H-M   'P 1'
#
loop_
_entity.id
_entity.type
_entity.pdbx_description
1 polymer ?
#
loop_
_entity_poly.entity_id
_entity_poly.type
_entity_poly.pdbx_seq_one_letter_code
_entity_poly.pdbx_strand_id
1 'polypeptide(L)'
;MRYASRHFNTSPDHTLFCGDGEGGTFRLCPSGKWIFLYKIEGDNIHVEKLCSMEGHSYAPACEPNTHFSPDGKWVVFQSDAGGAPQVYAVSVGKGNG
;
A
#
# COMPACT_ATOMS: atom_id res chain seq x y z
N MET A 1 -7.88 11.68 10.23
CA MET A 1 -7.34 10.31 10.03
C MET A 1 -5.93 10.45 9.49
N ARG A 2 -4.98 9.63 9.96
CA ARG A 2 -3.61 9.66 9.45
C ARG A 2 -3.41 8.41 8.59
N TYR A 3 -3.03 8.58 7.32
CA TYR A 3 -2.72 7.51 6.38
C TYR A 3 -1.19 7.41 6.26
N ALA A 4 -0.53 6.90 7.30
CA ALA A 4 0.92 6.72 7.27
C ALA A 4 1.31 5.38 6.67
N SER A 5 2.55 5.33 6.20
CA SER A 5 3.18 4.21 5.54
C SER A 5 4.65 4.16 5.94
N ARG A 6 5.20 2.96 6.14
CA ARG A 6 6.64 2.79 6.38
C ARG A 6 7.42 3.03 5.10
N HIS A 7 6.89 2.53 3.99
CA HIS A 7 7.50 2.68 2.69
C HIS A 7 6.58 3.43 1.74
N PHE A 8 7.16 4.24 0.88
CA PHE A 8 6.46 4.91 -0.20
C PHE A 8 7.18 4.64 -1.52
N ASN A 9 6.40 4.56 -2.59
CA ASN A 9 6.94 4.50 -3.93
C ASN A 9 6.11 5.37 -4.88
N THR A 10 6.71 5.77 -5.99
CA THR A 10 6.10 6.65 -7.00
C THR A 10 5.78 5.86 -8.26
N SER A 11 4.67 6.22 -8.92
CA SER A 11 4.35 5.64 -10.22
C SER A 11 5.36 6.08 -11.28
N PRO A 12 5.53 5.31 -12.38
CA PRO A 12 6.48 5.64 -13.45
C PRO A 12 6.28 7.02 -14.08
N ASP A 13 5.04 7.51 -14.11
CA ASP A 13 4.68 8.84 -14.61
C ASP A 13 4.72 9.94 -13.54
N HIS A 14 5.07 9.59 -12.31
CA HIS A 14 5.17 10.47 -11.15
C HIS A 14 3.87 11.18 -10.74
N THR A 15 2.71 10.63 -11.12
CA THR A 15 1.40 11.21 -10.76
C THR A 15 0.78 10.58 -9.51
N LEU A 16 1.24 9.40 -9.10
CA LEU A 16 0.70 8.61 -7.97
C LEU A 16 1.79 8.22 -6.97
N PHE A 17 1.40 8.03 -5.72
CA PHE A 17 2.18 7.26 -4.75
C PHE A 17 1.44 6.01 -4.30
N CYS A 18 2.19 5.00 -3.88
CA CYS A 18 1.66 3.88 -3.11
C CYS A 18 2.38 3.76 -1.77
N GLY A 19 1.70 3.14 -0.80
CA GLY A 19 2.27 2.86 0.51
C GLY A 19 1.71 1.57 1.11
N ASP A 20 2.50 0.92 1.95
CA ASP A 20 2.20 -0.35 2.61
C ASP A 20 1.59 -0.24 4.02
N GLY A 21 1.43 0.99 4.51
CA GLY A 21 0.86 1.22 5.84
C GLY A 21 1.86 0.94 6.97
N GLU A 22 1.40 1.13 8.21
CA GLU A 22 2.24 0.99 9.41
C GLU A 22 2.08 -0.37 10.12
N GLY A 23 1.12 -1.19 9.69
CA GLY A 23 0.82 -2.47 10.35
C GLY A 23 -0.05 -2.36 11.61
N GLY A 24 -0.55 -1.16 11.94
CA GLY A 24 -1.52 -0.93 13.02
C GLY A 24 -0.95 -0.88 14.44
N THR A 25 0.36 -1.10 14.62
CA THR A 25 1.03 -1.09 15.93
C THR A 25 1.57 0.29 16.31
N PHE A 26 1.75 1.20 15.34
CA PHE A 26 2.25 2.54 15.61
C PHE A 26 1.17 3.44 16.21
N ARG A 27 1.24 3.68 17.52
CA ARG A 27 0.26 4.42 18.34
C ARG A 27 -0.14 5.80 17.79
N LEU A 28 0.72 6.42 16.97
CA LEU A 28 0.50 7.75 16.41
C LEU A 28 -0.20 7.76 15.05
N CYS A 29 -0.46 6.59 14.44
CA CYS A 29 -1.14 6.48 13.16
C CYS A 29 -1.91 5.16 13.01
N PRO A 30 -3.20 5.12 13.36
CA PRO A 30 -4.04 3.94 13.16
C PRO A 30 -4.55 3.87 11.71
N SER A 31 -3.65 3.94 10.72
CA SER A 31 -4.02 3.78 9.30
C SER A 31 -4.58 2.38 8.99
N GLY A 32 -4.30 1.41 9.88
CA GLY A 32 -4.66 0.01 9.71
C GLY A 32 -3.67 -0.72 8.80
N LYS A 33 -3.99 -1.98 8.49
CA LYS A 33 -3.20 -2.82 7.59
C LYS A 33 -3.78 -2.71 6.19
N TRP A 34 -3.19 -1.87 5.35
CA TRP A 34 -3.68 -1.62 3.99
C TRP A 34 -2.53 -1.29 3.04
N ILE A 35 -2.69 -1.69 1.78
CA ILE A 35 -2.00 -1.05 0.65
C ILE A 35 -2.81 0.17 0.23
N PHE A 36 -2.15 1.32 0.27
CA PHE A 36 -2.73 2.62 -0.08
C PHE A 36 -2.27 3.09 -1.45
N LEU A 37 -3.14 3.82 -2.13
CA LEU A 37 -2.84 4.65 -3.28
C LEU A 37 -3.12 6.11 -2.92
N TYR A 38 -2.18 6.99 -3.24
CA TYR A 38 -2.30 8.42 -3.02
C TYR A 38 -2.27 9.12 -4.38
N LYS A 39 -3.28 9.94 -4.64
CA LYS A 39 -3.44 10.74 -5.85
C LYS A 39 -3.29 12.21 -5.49
N ILE A 40 -2.40 12.93 -6.17
CA ILE A 40 -2.26 14.38 -5.98
C ILE A 40 -3.24 15.09 -6.92
N GLU A 41 -4.14 15.88 -6.34
CA GLU A 41 -5.15 16.66 -7.06
C GLU A 41 -5.08 18.12 -6.62
N GLY A 42 -4.25 18.91 -7.30
CA GLY A 42 -3.92 20.29 -6.91
C GLY A 42 -3.20 20.31 -5.56
N ASP A 43 -3.75 21.05 -4.60
CA ASP A 43 -3.23 21.13 -3.21
C ASP A 43 -3.75 20.00 -2.31
N ASN A 44 -4.54 19.06 -2.85
CA ASN A 44 -5.13 17.97 -2.10
C ASN A 44 -4.46 16.63 -2.42
N ILE A 45 -4.44 15.74 -1.42
CA ILE A 45 -4.08 14.33 -1.61
C ILE A 45 -5.35 13.51 -1.38
N HIS A 46 -5.81 12.83 -2.42
CA HIS A 46 -6.85 11.82 -2.32
C HIS A 46 -6.24 10.46 -1.99
N VAL A 47 -6.78 9.77 -0.99
CA VAL A 47 -6.26 8.48 -0.50
C VAL A 47 -7.26 7.36 -0.72
N GLU A 48 -6.82 6.30 -1.39
CA GLU A 48 -7.60 5.12 -1.71
C GLU A 48 -6.99 3.88 -1.05
N LYS A 49 -7.85 3.00 -0.53
CA LYS A 49 -7.46 1.69 0.02
C LYS A 49 -7.57 0.63 -1.07
N LEU A 50 -6.44 0.13 -1.57
CA LEU A 50 -6.43 -0.85 -2.66
C LEU A 50 -6.59 -2.28 -2.17
N CYS A 51 -5.89 -2.67 -1.11
CA CYS A 51 -5.88 -4.05 -0.62
C CYS A 51 -5.82 -4.10 0.91
N SER A 52 -6.69 -4.90 1.53
CA SER A 52 -6.59 -5.19 2.97
C SER A 52 -5.35 -6.05 3.21
N MET A 53 -4.55 -5.65 4.19
CA MET A 53 -3.40 -6.42 4.68
C MET A 53 -3.74 -7.09 6.02
N GLU A 54 -5.03 -7.33 6.28
CA GLU A 54 -5.46 -8.16 7.40
C GLU A 54 -4.83 -9.56 7.31
N GLY A 55 -4.33 -10.07 8.43
CA GLY A 55 -3.55 -11.32 8.46
C GLY A 55 -2.07 -11.17 8.15
N HIS A 56 -1.61 -10.09 7.51
CA HIS A 56 -0.17 -9.85 7.32
C HIS A 56 0.51 -9.54 8.66
N SER A 57 1.62 -10.19 8.96
CA SER A 57 2.31 -10.08 10.25
C SER A 57 3.06 -8.76 10.44
N TYR A 58 3.52 -8.14 9.35
CA TYR A 58 4.41 -6.97 9.37
C TYR A 58 5.73 -7.20 10.13
N ALA A 59 6.16 -8.46 10.26
CA ALA A 59 7.43 -8.84 10.87
C ALA A 59 8.63 -8.38 10.02
N PRO A 60 9.82 -8.15 10.62
CA PRO A 60 11.01 -7.71 9.87
C PRO A 60 11.42 -8.64 8.72
N ALA A 61 11.04 -9.92 8.77
CA ALA A 61 11.33 -10.90 7.72
C ALA A 61 10.38 -10.78 6.49
N CYS A 62 9.31 -9.99 6.58
CA CYS A 62 8.30 -9.84 5.55
C CYS A 62 7.72 -8.42 5.60
N GLU A 63 8.48 -7.45 5.10
CA GLU A 63 7.98 -6.09 4.91
C GLU A 63 7.30 -5.98 3.54
N PRO A 64 6.13 -5.33 3.42
CA PRO A 64 5.39 -5.38 2.16
C PRO A 64 6.06 -4.69 0.99
N ASN A 65 6.76 -3.57 1.22
CA ASN A 65 7.53 -2.81 0.23
C ASN A 65 6.83 -2.71 -1.14
N THR A 66 5.94 -1.73 -1.28
CA THR A 66 5.15 -1.57 -2.50
C THR A 66 5.96 -1.03 -3.68
N HIS A 67 5.75 -1.62 -4.86
CA HIS A 67 6.30 -1.14 -6.13
C HIS A 67 5.22 -1.06 -7.19
N PHE A 68 5.24 -0.01 -8.02
CA PHE A 68 4.41 0.01 -9.22
C PHE A 68 4.98 -0.92 -10.29
N SER A 69 4.10 -1.59 -11.04
CA SER A 69 4.50 -2.25 -12.29
C SER A 69 4.99 -1.21 -13.31
N PRO A 70 5.83 -1.60 -14.29
CA PRO A 70 6.34 -0.67 -15.30
C PRO A 70 5.25 0.02 -16.14
N ASP A 71 4.09 -0.63 -16.28
CA ASP A 71 2.92 -0.08 -16.98
C ASP A 71 1.99 0.75 -16.07
N GLY A 72 2.32 0.88 -14.78
CA GLY A 72 1.56 1.65 -13.78
C GLY A 72 0.23 1.04 -13.36
N LYS A 73 -0.15 -0.14 -13.87
CA LYS A 73 -1.48 -0.74 -13.65
C LYS A 73 -1.58 -1.55 -12.37
N TRP A 74 -0.48 -1.88 -11.73
CA TRP A 74 -0.43 -2.73 -10.55
C TRP A 74 0.47 -2.13 -9.47
N VAL A 75 0.09 -2.34 -8.23
CA VAL A 75 1.00 -2.27 -7.08
C VAL A 75 1.35 -3.70 -6.67
N VAL A 76 2.63 -4.03 -6.73
CA VAL A 76 3.22 -5.31 -6.33
C VAL A 76 3.83 -5.17 -4.94
N PHE A 77 3.62 -6.15 -4.07
CA PHE A 77 4.08 -6.13 -2.69
C PHE A 77 4.22 -7.55 -2.12
N GLN A 78 4.95 -7.68 -1.02
CA GLN A 78 5.10 -8.92 -0.28
C GLN A 78 4.03 -9.03 0.82
N SER A 79 3.54 -10.24 1.08
CA SER A 79 2.68 -10.52 2.23
C SER A 79 2.85 -11.96 2.71
N ASP A 80 2.64 -12.17 4.00
CA ASP A 80 2.56 -13.50 4.62
C ASP A 80 1.14 -13.83 5.13
N ALA A 81 0.13 -13.04 4.74
CA ALA A 81 -1.26 -13.28 5.13
C ALA A 81 -1.78 -14.68 4.70
N GLY A 82 -1.16 -15.28 3.67
CA GLY A 82 -1.41 -16.66 3.24
C GLY A 82 -0.67 -17.75 4.03
N GLY A 83 0.00 -17.40 5.14
CA GLY A 83 0.73 -18.32 6.01
C GLY A 83 2.24 -18.44 5.74
N ALA A 84 2.72 -17.89 4.62
CA ALA A 84 4.15 -17.78 4.30
C ALA A 84 4.38 -16.56 3.38
N PRO A 85 5.59 -15.96 3.37
CA PRO A 85 5.91 -14.85 2.48
C PRO A 85 5.73 -15.19 1.00
N GLN A 86 4.89 -14.41 0.31
CA GLN A 86 4.62 -14.50 -1.12
C GLN A 86 4.51 -13.09 -1.72
N VAL A 87 4.57 -13.02 -3.06
CA VAL A 87 4.39 -11.77 -3.81
C VAL A 87 2.95 -11.68 -4.31
N TYR A 88 2.33 -10.55 -4.07
CA TYR A 88 0.96 -10.21 -4.48
C TYR A 88 0.97 -8.98 -5.36
N ALA A 89 -0.12 -8.79 -6.11
CA ALA A 89 -0.37 -7.59 -6.88
C ALA A 89 -1.83 -7.16 -6.75
N VAL A 90 -2.05 -5.85 -6.67
CA VAL A 90 -3.39 -5.24 -6.67
C VAL A 90 -3.48 -4.18 -7.77
N SER A 91 -4.60 -4.12 -8.48
CA SER A 91 -4.79 -3.21 -9.60
C SER A 91 -4.92 -1.76 -9.16
N VAL A 92 -4.22 -0.86 -9.84
CA VAL A 92 -4.39 0.59 -9.75
C VAL A 92 -5.60 0.98 -10.60
N GLY A 93 -6.63 1.56 -9.97
CA GLY A 93 -7.81 2.08 -10.69
C GLY A 93 -9.04 1.17 -10.73
N LYS A 94 -9.06 0.06 -9.98
CA LYS A 94 -10.28 -0.73 -9.75
C LYS A 94 -10.78 -0.57 -8.31
N GLY A 95 -11.15 0.66 -7.96
CA GLY A 95 -12.02 0.92 -6.82
C GLY A 95 -13.48 0.75 -7.25
N ASN A 96 -14.17 -0.18 -6.60
CA ASN A 96 -15.63 -0.46 -6.58
C ASN A 96 -16.04 -1.82 -7.16
N GLY A 97 -16.04 -2.81 -6.27
CA GLY A 97 -17.11 -3.79 -6.14
C GLY A 97 -17.71 -3.63 -4.75
#